data_AF-A0A173TWX1-F1
#
_entry.id   AF-A0A173TWX1-F1
#
_cell.length_a   1.000
_cell.length_b   1.000
_cell.length_c   1.000
_cell.angle_alpha   90.00
_cell.angle_beta   90.00
_cell.angle_gamma   90.00
#
_symmetry.space_group_name_H-M   'P 1'
#
loop_
_entity.id
_entity.type
_entity.pdbx_description
1 polymer ?
#
loop_
_entity_poly.entity_id
_entity_poly.type
_entity_poly.pdbx_seq_one_letter_code
_entity_poly.pdbx_strand_id
1 'polypeptide(L)'
;MGIKNLTEAEEKEFYRLVGKMNGKEPDKDVKVKKPEIGTRYYYLDSVGDIVNAVWDDTEYDNTRWDLGNVFLTEKEIVFAIEKRKVEVELERYAKEHNDPTLEASYFILYDEYNEELDYDVWADCRPQGAVVFASKQLVFDAIESIGRDRIIKYIFGGGVESEGEE
;
A
#
# COMPACT_ATOMS: atom_id res chain seq x y z
N MET A 1 -6.60 36.78 -23.85
CA MET A 1 -6.94 37.81 -22.85
C MET A 1 -6.16 37.50 -21.60
N GLY A 2 -5.37 38.44 -21.07
CA GLY A 2 -4.57 38.19 -19.87
C GLY A 2 -5.44 38.36 -18.63
N ILE A 3 -5.50 37.32 -17.79
CA ILE A 3 -6.33 37.26 -16.60
C ILE A 3 -5.54 37.75 -15.37
N LYS A 4 -4.88 38.91 -15.49
CA LYS A 4 -3.88 39.40 -14.53
C LYS A 4 -4.46 39.87 -13.18
N ASN A 5 -5.78 39.82 -12.99
CA ASN A 5 -6.47 40.29 -11.80
C ASN A 5 -7.14 39.16 -10.99
N LEU A 6 -6.97 37.90 -11.40
CA LEU A 6 -7.45 36.76 -10.63
C LEU A 6 -6.38 36.26 -9.67
N THR A 7 -6.82 35.77 -8.52
CA THR A 7 -6.02 34.92 -7.64
C THR A 7 -5.79 33.55 -8.29
N GLU A 8 -4.77 32.80 -7.83
CA GLU A 8 -4.49 31.44 -8.34
C GLU A 8 -5.71 30.51 -8.24
N ALA A 9 -6.50 30.65 -7.17
CA ALA A 9 -7.73 29.88 -6.97
C ALA A 9 -8.79 30.23 -8.02
N GLU A 10 -8.99 31.52 -8.30
CA GLU A 10 -9.95 31.99 -9.30
C GLU A 10 -9.51 31.65 -10.73
N GLU A 11 -8.20 31.70 -11.02
CA GLU A 11 -7.66 31.29 -12.31
C GLU A 11 -7.84 29.77 -12.53
N LYS A 12 -7.56 28.95 -11.51
CA LYS A 12 -7.81 27.50 -11.54
C LYS A 12 -9.29 27.18 -11.76
N GLU A 13 -10.19 27.88 -11.05
CA GLU A 13 -11.64 27.70 -11.20
C GLU A 13 -12.14 28.15 -12.57
N PHE A 14 -11.62 29.26 -13.11
CA PHE A 14 -11.93 29.73 -14.46
C PHE A 14 -11.58 28.67 -15.51
N TYR A 15 -10.37 28.12 -15.50
CA TYR A 15 -9.97 27.09 -16.45
C TYR A 15 -10.77 25.79 -16.27
N ARG A 16 -11.12 25.42 -15.04
CA ARG A 16 -12.00 24.26 -14.76
C ARG A 16 -13.38 24.43 -15.40
N LEU A 17 -13.98 25.62 -15.27
CA LEU A 17 -15.29 25.93 -15.86
C LEU A 17 -15.25 25.98 -17.38
N VAL A 18 -14.20 26.56 -17.98
CA VAL A 18 -13.97 26.56 -19.43
C VAL A 18 -13.79 25.12 -19.95
N GLY A 19 -13.07 24.26 -19.22
CA GLY A 19 -12.94 22.84 -19.52
C GLY A 19 -14.29 22.13 -19.57
N LYS A 20 -15.12 22.35 -18.53
CA LYS A 20 -16.48 21.79 -18.42
C LYS A 20 -17.40 22.23 -19.56
N MET A 21 -17.35 23.51 -19.97
CA MET A 21 -18.13 24.02 -21.10
C MET A 21 -17.75 23.33 -22.43
N ASN A 22 -16.48 22.94 -22.59
CA ASN A 22 -15.97 22.30 -23.80
C ASN A 22 -16.14 20.76 -23.79
N GLY A 23 -16.93 20.21 -22.87
CA GLY A 23 -17.17 18.77 -22.76
C GLY A 23 -15.96 17.97 -22.24
N LYS A 24 -14.90 18.64 -21.76
CA LYS A 24 -13.90 17.98 -20.93
C LYS A 24 -14.52 17.82 -19.54
N GLU A 25 -14.66 16.59 -19.04
CA GLU A 25 -14.99 16.43 -17.62
C GLU A 25 -13.95 17.24 -16.84
N PRO A 26 -14.38 18.15 -15.93
CA PRO A 26 -13.43 18.82 -15.06
C PRO A 26 -12.68 17.72 -14.34
N ASP A 27 -11.34 17.81 -14.35
CA ASP A 27 -10.45 16.85 -13.71
C ASP A 27 -10.99 16.64 -12.29
N LYS A 28 -11.68 15.51 -12.06
CA LYS A 28 -12.19 15.18 -10.72
C LYS A 28 -10.94 15.19 -9.86
N ASP A 29 -10.99 15.82 -8.69
CA ASP A 29 -9.89 15.76 -7.74
C ASP A 29 -9.77 14.30 -7.23
N VAL A 30 -9.23 13.43 -8.09
CA VAL A 30 -8.94 12.04 -7.80
C VAL A 30 -7.63 12.06 -7.02
N LYS A 31 -7.68 11.56 -5.78
CA LYS A 31 -6.51 11.47 -4.90
C LYS A 31 -5.39 10.60 -5.46
N VAL A 32 -5.71 9.71 -6.40
CA VAL A 32 -4.80 8.78 -7.05
C VAL A 32 -4.88 9.00 -8.56
N LYS A 33 -3.78 9.45 -9.16
CA LYS A 33 -3.68 9.69 -10.60
C LYS A 33 -2.58 8.81 -11.19
N LYS A 34 -2.80 8.36 -12.43
CA LYS A 34 -1.77 7.70 -13.24
C LYS A 34 -0.58 8.66 -13.44
N PRO A 35 0.65 8.15 -13.61
CA PRO A 35 1.80 8.98 -13.95
C PRO A 35 1.58 9.78 -15.24
N GLU A 36 2.30 10.91 -15.38
CA GLU A 36 2.29 11.67 -16.63
C GLU A 36 3.08 10.92 -17.71
N ILE A 37 2.70 11.08 -18.99
CA ILE A 37 3.48 10.54 -20.12
C ILE A 37 4.91 11.06 -20.05
N GLY A 38 5.89 10.16 -20.17
CA GLY A 38 7.31 10.47 -19.99
C GLY A 38 7.82 10.26 -18.56
N THR A 39 6.94 10.01 -17.58
CA THR A 39 7.35 9.78 -16.20
C THR A 39 8.05 8.43 -16.06
N ARG A 40 9.27 8.42 -15.54
CA ARG A 40 9.93 7.17 -15.16
C ARG A 40 9.25 6.58 -13.93
N TYR A 41 8.98 5.29 -13.96
CA TYR A 41 8.48 4.52 -12.82
C TYR A 41 9.23 3.19 -12.69
N TYR A 42 9.15 2.60 -11.51
CA TYR A 42 9.70 1.31 -11.15
C TYR A 42 8.58 0.27 -11.01
N TYR A 43 8.88 -0.98 -11.32
CA TYR A 43 7.96 -2.10 -11.17
C TYR A 43 8.72 -3.39 -10.87
N LEU A 44 8.03 -4.35 -10.28
CA LEU A 44 8.54 -5.70 -10.08
C LEU A 44 8.24 -6.57 -11.29
N ASP A 45 9.25 -7.28 -11.78
CA ASP A 45 9.03 -8.31 -12.78
C ASP A 45 8.55 -9.64 -12.16
N SER A 46 8.46 -10.69 -12.97
CA SER A 46 7.95 -12.00 -12.55
C SER A 46 8.83 -12.71 -11.51
N VAL A 47 10.11 -12.36 -11.40
CA VAL A 47 11.03 -12.96 -10.42
C VAL A 47 11.28 -12.05 -9.21
N GLY A 48 10.70 -10.84 -9.22
CA GLY A 48 10.84 -9.85 -8.17
C GLY A 48 12.01 -8.89 -8.36
N ASP A 49 12.59 -8.84 -9.56
CA ASP A 49 13.63 -7.87 -9.88
C ASP A 49 13.02 -6.47 -10.04
N ILE A 50 13.74 -5.46 -9.55
CA ILE A 50 13.38 -4.05 -9.72
C ILE A 50 13.75 -3.62 -11.13
N VAL A 51 12.74 -3.37 -11.95
CA VAL A 51 12.89 -2.85 -13.31
C VAL A 51 12.30 -1.43 -13.36
N ASN A 52 12.71 -0.64 -14.36
CA ASN A 52 12.09 0.65 -14.63
C ASN A 52 11.58 0.75 -16.07
N ALA A 53 10.58 1.58 -16.26
CA ALA A 53 10.01 1.94 -17.55
C ALA A 53 9.64 3.43 -17.56
N VAL A 54 9.27 3.92 -18.72
CA VAL A 54 8.73 5.27 -18.91
C VAL A 54 7.25 5.11 -19.23
N TRP A 55 6.40 5.81 -18.48
CA TRP A 55 4.96 5.80 -18.69
C TRP A 55 4.62 6.39 -20.06
N ASP A 56 3.95 5.61 -20.90
CA ASP A 56 3.49 6.05 -22.23
C ASP A 56 2.02 5.65 -22.47
N ASP A 57 1.28 5.43 -21.38
CA ASP A 57 -0.13 4.99 -21.37
C ASP A 57 -0.37 3.73 -22.22
N THR A 58 0.62 2.84 -22.28
CA THR A 58 0.53 1.59 -23.03
C THR A 58 -0.34 0.56 -22.30
N GLU A 59 -0.70 -0.53 -22.99
CA GLU A 59 -1.38 -1.67 -22.36
C GLU A 59 -0.57 -2.25 -21.18
N TYR A 60 0.76 -2.29 -21.30
CA TYR A 60 1.64 -2.75 -20.24
C TYR A 60 1.65 -1.80 -19.03
N ASP A 61 1.72 -0.49 -19.27
CA ASP A 61 1.66 0.53 -18.22
C ASP A 61 0.34 0.43 -17.45
N ASN A 62 -0.76 0.32 -18.18
CA ASN A 62 -2.10 0.20 -17.62
C ASN A 62 -2.30 -1.11 -16.84
N THR A 63 -1.77 -2.23 -17.35
CA THR A 63 -1.82 -3.52 -16.63
C THR A 63 -1.03 -3.46 -15.32
N ARG A 64 0.17 -2.86 -15.33
CA ARG A 64 0.97 -2.67 -14.11
C ARG A 64 0.27 -1.75 -13.12
N TRP A 65 -0.37 -0.68 -13.60
CA TRP A 65 -1.15 0.24 -12.78
C TRP A 65 -2.31 -0.46 -12.08
N ASP A 66 -3.10 -1.24 -12.82
CA ASP A 66 -4.25 -1.97 -12.28
C ASP A 66 -3.84 -3.04 -11.24
N LEU A 67 -2.62 -3.57 -11.34
CA LEU A 67 -2.01 -4.47 -10.37
C LEU A 67 -1.39 -3.75 -9.17
N GLY A 68 -1.31 -2.42 -9.16
CA GLY A 68 -0.59 -1.65 -8.15
C GLY A 68 0.93 -1.82 -8.22
N ASN A 69 1.46 -2.20 -9.38
CA ASN A 69 2.87 -2.49 -9.63
C ASN A 69 3.57 -1.30 -10.35
N VAL A 70 3.23 -0.08 -9.95
CA VAL A 70 3.80 1.17 -10.49
C VAL A 70 4.23 2.02 -9.31
N PHE A 71 5.54 2.19 -9.15
CA PHE A 71 6.17 2.94 -8.06
C PHE A 71 6.96 4.11 -8.63
N LEU A 72 6.79 5.31 -8.10
CA LEU A 72 7.46 6.50 -8.61
C LEU A 72 8.89 6.63 -8.07
N THR A 73 9.16 6.00 -6.93
CA THR A 73 10.47 6.03 -6.28
C THR A 73 11.00 4.63 -6.00
N GLU A 74 12.32 4.52 -5.92
CA GLU A 74 12.99 3.29 -5.51
C GLU A 74 12.63 2.91 -4.06
N LYS A 75 12.44 3.91 -3.18
CA LYS A 75 12.01 3.70 -1.79
C LYS A 75 10.65 3.02 -1.70
N GLU A 76 9.68 3.43 -2.52
CA GLU A 76 8.34 2.84 -2.56
C GLU A 76 8.38 1.37 -2.99
N ILE A 77 9.11 1.05 -4.07
CA ILE A 77 9.19 -0.35 -4.53
C ILE A 77 9.96 -1.23 -3.55
N VAL A 78 11.06 -0.74 -2.97
CA VAL A 78 11.80 -1.49 -1.93
C VAL A 78 10.91 -1.75 -0.72
N PHE A 79 10.11 -0.77 -0.29
CA PHE A 79 9.15 -0.96 0.78
C PHE A 79 8.08 -2.00 0.42
N ALA A 80 7.53 -1.95 -0.79
CA ALA A 80 6.53 -2.91 -1.26
C ALA A 80 7.08 -4.35 -1.32
N ILE A 81 8.34 -4.53 -1.73
CA ILE A 81 9.02 -5.83 -1.70
C ILE A 81 9.11 -6.36 -0.27
N GLU A 82 9.62 -5.56 0.66
CA GLU A 82 9.80 -6.01 2.05
C GLU A 82 8.46 -6.28 2.73
N LYS A 83 7.44 -5.46 2.46
CA LYS A 83 6.07 -5.75 2.85
C LYS A 83 5.58 -7.09 2.33
N ARG A 84 5.74 -7.36 1.04
CA ARG A 84 5.30 -8.64 0.47
C ARG A 84 6.04 -9.83 1.07
N LYS A 85 7.34 -9.69 1.39
CA LYS A 85 8.10 -10.73 2.09
C LYS A 85 7.53 -11.03 3.47
N VAL A 86 7.24 -10.01 4.27
CA VAL A 86 6.66 -10.18 5.62
C VAL A 86 5.26 -10.82 5.54
N GLU A 87 4.42 -10.41 4.58
CA GLU A 87 3.12 -11.06 4.34
C GLU A 87 3.28 -12.55 4.02
N VAL A 88 4.19 -12.89 3.11
CA VAL A 88 4.45 -14.28 2.72
C VAL A 88 5.05 -15.10 3.86
N GLU A 89 5.91 -14.51 4.69
CA GLU A 89 6.44 -15.16 5.89
C GLU A 89 5.32 -15.50 6.88
N LEU A 90 4.40 -14.56 7.13
CA LEU A 90 3.21 -14.78 7.96
C LEU A 90 2.30 -15.87 7.38
N GLU A 91 1.97 -15.80 6.09
CA GLU A 91 1.14 -16.78 5.38
C GLU A 91 1.74 -18.20 5.47
N ARG A 92 3.06 -18.33 5.28
CA ARG A 92 3.77 -19.61 5.37
C ARG A 92 3.79 -20.15 6.78
N TYR A 93 4.08 -19.30 7.77
CA TYR A 93 4.08 -19.68 9.17
C TYR A 93 2.71 -20.24 9.58
N ALA A 94 1.63 -19.51 9.27
CA ALA A 94 0.28 -19.97 9.55
C ALA A 94 -0.01 -21.31 8.86
N LYS A 95 0.41 -21.49 7.59
CA LYS A 95 0.20 -22.75 6.86
C LYS A 95 0.97 -23.93 7.46
N GLU A 96 2.17 -23.70 8.00
CA GLU A 96 3.01 -24.73 8.59
C GLU A 96 2.54 -25.15 9.99
N HIS A 97 2.05 -24.19 10.78
CA HIS A 97 1.79 -24.40 12.20
C HIS A 97 0.31 -24.55 12.56
N ASN A 98 -0.62 -24.14 11.71
CA ASN A 98 -2.04 -24.30 11.99
C ASN A 98 -2.48 -25.77 11.89
N ASP A 99 -3.28 -26.20 12.85
CA ASP A 99 -4.01 -27.47 12.74
C ASP A 99 -5.13 -27.34 11.68
N PRO A 100 -5.29 -28.32 10.77
CA PRO A 100 -6.38 -28.33 9.79
C PRO A 100 -7.80 -28.29 10.37
N THR A 101 -8.01 -28.62 11.65
CA THR A 101 -9.35 -28.58 12.30
C THR A 101 -9.65 -27.22 12.96
N LEU A 102 -9.26 -26.12 12.32
CA LEU A 102 -9.38 -24.75 12.81
C LEU A 102 -10.81 -24.41 13.32
N GLU A 103 -11.01 -24.41 14.64
CA GLU A 103 -12.26 -23.99 15.29
C GLU A 103 -12.25 -22.49 15.65
N ALA A 104 -11.07 -21.91 15.89
CA ALA A 104 -10.89 -20.51 16.27
C ALA A 104 -9.86 -19.84 15.35
N SER A 105 -10.18 -18.63 14.88
CA SER A 105 -9.31 -17.85 13.98
C SER A 105 -8.76 -16.64 14.70
N TYR A 106 -7.47 -16.66 14.95
CA TYR A 106 -6.71 -15.58 15.57
C TYR A 106 -5.99 -14.78 14.50
N PHE A 107 -5.86 -13.47 14.64
CA PHE A 107 -5.07 -12.64 13.72
C PHE A 107 -4.35 -11.52 14.47
N ILE A 108 -3.21 -11.11 13.92
CA ILE A 108 -2.39 -10.02 14.48
C ILE A 108 -3.13 -8.70 14.26
N LEU A 109 -3.15 -7.86 15.30
CA LEU A 109 -3.55 -6.46 15.22
C LEU A 109 -2.45 -5.57 15.80
N TYR A 110 -2.49 -4.30 15.43
CA TYR A 110 -1.64 -3.27 16.00
C TYR A 110 -2.53 -2.28 16.75
N ASP A 111 -2.30 -2.17 18.05
CA ASP A 111 -2.88 -1.13 18.88
C ASP A 111 -2.08 0.15 18.67
N GLU A 112 -2.61 1.06 17.86
CA GLU A 112 -1.97 2.35 17.58
C GLU A 112 -1.85 3.25 18.82
N TYR A 113 -2.70 3.07 19.84
CA TYR A 113 -2.68 3.89 21.05
C TYR A 113 -1.56 3.46 22.00
N ASN A 114 -1.37 2.15 22.15
CA ASN A 114 -0.33 1.59 23.01
C ASN A 114 0.97 1.26 22.25
N GLU A 115 0.98 1.38 20.93
CA GLU A 115 2.09 0.99 20.03
C GLU A 115 2.50 -0.49 20.20
N GLU A 116 1.52 -1.37 20.37
CA GLU A 116 1.73 -2.78 20.70
C GLU A 116 1.06 -3.72 19.68
N LEU A 117 1.70 -4.86 19.44
CA LEU A 117 1.06 -5.94 18.68
C LEU A 117 0.23 -6.78 19.64
N ASP A 118 -1.02 -7.02 19.26
CA ASP A 118 -1.95 -7.88 20.00
C ASP A 118 -2.63 -8.85 19.03
N TYR A 119 -3.63 -9.58 19.51
CA TYR A 119 -4.42 -10.49 18.73
C TYR A 119 -5.92 -10.27 18.96
N ASP A 120 -6.70 -10.53 17.94
CA ASP A 120 -8.16 -10.65 18.06
C ASP A 120 -8.57 -12.08 17.69
N VAL A 121 -9.75 -12.49 18.14
CA VAL A 121 -10.30 -13.83 17.97
C VAL A 121 -11.64 -13.73 17.27
N TRP A 122 -11.84 -14.56 16.26
CA TRP A 122 -13.10 -14.59 15.54
C TRP A 122 -14.27 -15.04 16.43
N ALA A 123 -15.27 -14.16 16.58
CA ALA A 123 -16.67 -14.56 16.71
C ALA A 123 -17.50 -14.14 15.48
N ASP A 124 -17.30 -12.95 14.88
CA ASP A 124 -18.20 -12.45 13.81
C ASP A 124 -17.56 -11.75 12.58
N CYS A 125 -16.30 -11.29 12.63
CA CYS A 125 -15.68 -10.53 11.51
C CYS A 125 -14.25 -10.99 11.18
N ARG A 126 -13.88 -10.99 9.88
CA ARG A 126 -12.51 -11.24 9.41
C ARG A 126 -12.02 -10.04 8.58
N PRO A 127 -10.91 -9.37 8.96
CA PRO A 127 -10.35 -8.30 8.15
C PRO A 127 -9.81 -8.84 6.81
N GLN A 128 -10.04 -8.10 5.73
CA GLN A 128 -9.50 -8.43 4.41
C GLN A 128 -7.96 -8.40 4.47
N GLY A 129 -7.31 -9.47 4.00
CA GLY A 129 -5.85 -9.61 4.01
C GLY A 129 -5.26 -10.16 5.30
N ALA A 130 -6.07 -10.46 6.33
CA ALA A 130 -5.57 -11.02 7.57
C ALA A 130 -5.14 -12.48 7.43
N VAL A 131 -3.91 -12.76 7.87
CA VAL A 131 -3.39 -14.10 8.11
C VAL A 131 -4.02 -14.65 9.38
N VAL A 132 -4.57 -15.87 9.29
CA VAL A 132 -5.29 -16.52 10.37
C VAL A 132 -4.41 -17.57 11.02
N PHE A 133 -4.39 -17.59 12.34
CA PHE A 133 -3.69 -18.55 13.18
C PHE A 133 -4.70 -19.38 13.97
N ALA A 134 -4.35 -20.64 14.24
CA ALA A 134 -5.21 -21.58 14.96
C ALA A 134 -5.26 -21.35 16.48
N SER A 135 -4.34 -20.57 17.03
CA SER A 135 -4.30 -20.24 18.45
C SER A 135 -3.66 -18.88 18.72
N LYS A 136 -3.96 -18.31 19.89
CA LYS A 136 -3.26 -17.15 20.45
C LYS A 136 -1.74 -17.37 20.50
N GLN A 137 -1.29 -18.55 20.89
CA GLN A 137 0.13 -18.84 21.03
C GLN A 137 0.85 -18.70 19.69
N LEU A 138 0.26 -19.22 18.62
CA LEU A 138 0.82 -19.12 17.27
C LEU A 138 0.92 -17.68 16.76
N VAL A 139 0.07 -16.76 17.23
CA VAL A 139 0.20 -15.33 16.91
C VAL A 139 1.50 -14.77 17.50
N PHE A 140 1.76 -15.01 18.79
CA PHE A 140 2.97 -14.51 19.43
C PHE A 140 4.23 -15.19 18.90
N ASP A 141 4.17 -16.50 18.64
CA ASP A 141 5.29 -17.24 18.06
C ASP A 141 5.63 -16.73 16.65
N ALA A 142 4.62 -16.40 15.83
CA ALA A 142 4.83 -15.78 14.53
C ALA A 142 5.47 -14.38 14.66
N ILE A 143 5.01 -13.57 15.61
CA ILE A 143 5.58 -12.23 15.88
C ILE A 143 7.06 -12.33 16.27
N GLU A 144 7.39 -13.27 17.16
CA GLU A 144 8.77 -13.51 17.58
C GLU A 144 9.62 -14.03 16.42
N SER A 145 9.12 -15.01 15.66
CA SER A 145 9.85 -15.65 14.56
C SER A 145 10.13 -14.70 13.41
N ILE A 146 9.20 -13.81 13.07
CA ILE A 146 9.31 -12.92 11.90
C ILE A 146 9.93 -11.57 12.28
N GLY A 147 9.75 -11.17 13.54
CA GLY A 147 10.26 -9.94 14.12
C GLY A 147 9.18 -8.87 14.23
N ARG A 148 8.85 -8.51 15.48
CA ARG A 148 7.90 -7.45 15.85
C ARG A 148 8.07 -6.18 15.01
N ASP A 149 9.27 -5.62 14.97
CA ASP A 149 9.51 -4.33 14.32
C ASP A 149 9.31 -4.37 12.81
N ARG A 150 9.59 -5.52 12.17
CA ARG A 150 9.32 -5.73 10.74
C ARG A 150 7.83 -5.77 10.47
N ILE A 151 7.06 -6.48 11.32
CA ILE A 151 5.61 -6.56 11.18
C ILE A 151 4.98 -5.18 11.34
N ILE A 152 5.34 -4.43 12.38
CA ILE A 152 4.80 -3.09 12.60
C ILE A 152 5.14 -2.20 11.40
N LYS A 153 6.41 -2.16 10.98
CA LYS A 153 6.89 -1.31 9.88
C LYS A 153 6.19 -1.60 8.56
N TYR A 154 6.09 -2.87 8.18
CA TYR A 154 5.69 -3.22 6.82
C TYR A 154 4.22 -3.62 6.68
N ILE A 155 3.57 -4.13 7.73
CA ILE A 155 2.16 -4.54 7.68
C ILE A 155 1.25 -3.40 8.15
N PHE A 156 1.59 -2.78 9.28
CA PHE A 156 0.74 -1.75 9.89
C PHE A 156 1.17 -0.33 9.54
N GLY A 157 2.31 -0.15 8.88
CA GLY A 157 2.86 1.18 8.58
C GLY A 157 3.27 1.96 9.82
N GLY A 158 3.26 1.31 11.00
CA GLY A 158 3.75 1.87 12.25
C GLY A 158 5.25 1.67 12.34
N GLY A 159 5.98 2.71 12.65
CA GLY A 159 7.43 2.66 12.70
C GLY A 159 7.93 4.06 12.58
N VAL A 160 8.44 4.57 13.69
CA VAL A 160 9.00 5.91 13.85
C VAL A 160 9.78 6.25 12.58
N GLU A 161 9.26 7.21 11.80
CA GLU A 161 10.12 8.05 10.98
C GLU A 161 11.03 8.74 11.99
N SER A 162 12.15 8.12 12.33
CA SER A 162 13.21 8.84 13.01
C SER A 162 13.70 9.84 11.98
N GLU A 163 13.14 11.05 12.06
CA GLU A 163 13.61 12.27 11.45
C GLU A 163 15.14 12.25 11.50
N GLY A 164 15.73 12.06 10.31
CA GLY A 164 17.16 12.07 10.08
C GLY A 164 17.44 13.03 8.94
N GLU A 165 16.99 14.27 9.10
CA GLU A 165 17.47 15.43 8.35
C GLU A 165 17.88 16.52 9.37
N GLU A 166 19.12 16.44 9.84
CA GLU A 166 19.95 17.60 10.19
C GLU A 166 21.18 17.61 9.28
#